data_AF-T1H021-F1
#
_entry.id   AF-T1H021-F1
#
_cell.length_a   1.000
_cell.length_b   1.000
_cell.length_c   1.000
_cell.angle_alpha   90.00
_cell.angle_beta   90.00
_cell.angle_gamma   90.00
#
_symmetry.space_group_name_H-M   'P 1'
#
loop_
_entity.id
_entity.type
_entity.pdbx_description
1 polymer ?
#
loop_
_entity_poly.entity_id
_entity_poly.type
_entity_poly.pdbx_seq_one_letter_code
_entity_poly.pdbx_strand_id
1 'polypeptide(L)' 'MNKFNSKCSVEKNETLGRFVVASDDLDEGETVLIEDPILIFPVFGDDIQRCCKCFKKTIDICK' A
#
# COMPACT_ATOMS: atom_id res chain seq x y z
N MET A 1 -4.10 11.52 8.19
CA MET A 1 -3.71 10.18 8.71
C MET A 1 -4.88 9.60 9.48
N ASN A 2 -5.21 8.33 9.24
CA ASN A 2 -6.32 7.51 9.77
C ASN A 2 -7.66 7.51 8.99
N LYS A 3 -7.63 7.31 7.66
CA LYS A 3 -8.84 6.89 6.90
C LYS A 3 -9.15 5.39 7.00
N PHE A 4 -8.22 4.59 7.52
CA PHE A 4 -8.41 3.14 7.67
C PHE A 4 -9.67 2.81 8.49
N ASN A 5 -9.83 3.48 9.64
CA ASN A 5 -10.93 3.21 10.57
C ASN A 5 -12.32 3.65 10.07
N SER A 6 -12.44 4.40 8.97
CA SER A 6 -13.75 4.89 8.50
C SER A 6 -14.47 3.92 7.56
N LYS A 7 -13.75 2.99 6.91
CA LYS A 7 -14.33 2.06 5.94
C LYS A 7 -14.04 0.60 6.23
N CYS A 8 -13.12 0.33 7.16
CA CYS A 8 -12.68 -1.01 7.45
C CYS A 8 -12.52 -1.22 8.97
N SER A 9 -12.80 -2.43 9.43
CA SER A 9 -12.49 -2.90 10.78
C SER A 9 -11.48 -4.04 10.72
N VAL A 10 -10.71 -4.22 11.80
CA VAL A 10 -9.85 -5.39 11.99
C VAL A 10 -10.57 -6.36 12.90
N GLU A 11 -10.75 -7.59 12.43
CA GLU A 11 -11.33 -8.68 13.19
C GLU A 11 -10.33 -9.83 13.35
N LYS A 12 -10.70 -10.83 14.16
CA LYS A 12 -9.87 -12.00 14.42
C LYS A 12 -10.71 -13.27 14.59
N ASN A 13 -10.26 -14.37 14.01
CA ASN A 13 -10.80 -15.71 14.27
C ASN A 13 -9.68 -16.77 14.30
N GLU A 14 -10.02 -18.01 14.66
CA GLU A 14 -9.05 -19.10 14.81
C GLU A 14 -8.50 -19.62 13.48
N THR A 15 -9.27 -19.52 12.40
CA THR A 15 -8.91 -20.07 11.09
C THR A 15 -7.97 -19.15 10.30
N LEU A 16 -8.22 -17.84 10.32
CA LEU A 16 -7.54 -16.83 9.50
C LEU A 16 -6.58 -15.95 10.31
N GLY A 17 -6.64 -15.99 11.63
CA GLY A 17 -5.93 -15.03 12.46
C GLY A 17 -6.59 -13.65 12.37
N ARG A 18 -5.81 -12.60 12.10
CA ARG A 18 -6.32 -11.22 11.96
C ARG A 18 -6.63 -10.92 10.50
N PHE A 19 -7.79 -10.32 10.25
CA PHE A 19 -8.23 -9.95 8.91
C PHE A 19 -9.00 -8.63 8.93
N VAL A 20 -9.22 -8.07 7.75
CA VAL A 20 -9.92 -6.79 7.55
C VAL A 20 -11.31 -7.06 6.99
N VAL A 21 -12.31 -6.39 7.55
CA VAL A 21 -13.71 -6.46 7.12
C VAL A 21 -14.18 -5.08 6.69
N ALA A 22 -14.96 -5.00 5.60
CA ALA A 22 -15.58 -3.76 5.17
C ALA A 22 -16.64 -3.33 6.20
N SER A 23 -16.67 -2.04 6.53
CA SER A 23 -17.63 -1.46 7.48
C SER A 23 -18.86 -0.88 6.79
N ASP A 24 -18.91 -0.91 5.45
CA ASP A 24 -20.01 -0.43 4.62
C ASP A 24 -20.03 -1.22 3.29
N ASP A 25 -21.10 -1.08 2.51
CA ASP A 25 -21.22 -1.63 1.15
C ASP A 25 -20.19 -0.98 0.23
N LEU A 26 -19.62 -1.78 -0.69
CA LEU A 26 -18.58 -1.34 -1.63
C LEU A 26 -19.09 -1.35 -3.06
N ASP A 27 -18.82 -0.27 -3.79
CA ASP A 27 -19.13 -0.15 -5.22
C ASP A 27 -17.95 -0.58 -6.12
N GLU A 28 -18.25 -0.93 -7.36
CA GLU A 28 -17.22 -1.25 -8.35
C GLU A 28 -16.31 -0.04 -8.63
N GLY A 29 -14.99 -0.27 -8.57
CA GLY A 29 -13.99 0.78 -8.77
C GLY A 29 -13.78 1.68 -7.55
N GLU A 30 -14.46 1.44 -6.43
CA GLU A 30 -14.31 2.20 -5.21
C GLU A 30 -12.93 1.98 -4.56
N THR A 31 -12.34 3.07 -4.06
CA THR A 31 -11.13 2.98 -3.24
C THR A 31 -11.46 2.64 -1.80
N VAL A 32 -11.17 1.40 -1.41
CA VAL A 32 -11.39 0.87 -0.05
C VAL A 32 -10.37 1.40 0.95
N LEU A 33 -9.08 1.39 0.58
CA LEU A 33 -7.98 1.74 1.47
C LEU A 33 -6.84 2.44 0.72
N ILE A 34 -6.33 3.53 1.30
CA ILE A 34 -5.08 4.19 0.90
C ILE A 34 -4.20 4.25 2.13
N GLU A 35 -3.03 3.62 2.06
CA GLU A 35 -2.02 3.68 3.10
C GLU A 35 -0.72 4.28 2.58
N ASP A 36 -0.09 5.08 3.43
CA ASP A 36 1.27 5.53 3.22
C ASP A 36 2.24 4.44 3.70
N PRO A 37 3.30 4.14 2.95
CA PRO A 37 4.28 3.15 3.37
C PRO A 37 4.96 3.59 4.66
N ILE A 38 5.10 2.66 5.62
CA ILE A 38 5.87 2.91 6.85
C ILE A 38 7.36 3.09 6.51
N LEU A 39 7.85 2.28 5.57
CA LEU A 39 9.23 2.29 5.10
C LEU A 39 9.29 1.75 3.68
N ILE A 40 10.05 2.42 2.84
CA ILE A 40 10.23 2.03 1.44
C ILE A 40 11.71 2.25 1.08
N PHE A 41 12.31 1.24 0.44
CA PHE A 41 13.71 1.27 0.01
C PHE A 41 13.83 0.88 -1.46
N PRO A 42 14.82 1.42 -2.18
CA PRO A 42 15.18 0.93 -3.49
C PRO A 42 15.71 -0.50 -3.39
N VAL A 43 15.28 -1.37 -4.31
CA VAL A 43 15.89 -2.68 -4.52
C VAL A 43 17.10 -2.49 -5.43
N PHE A 44 18.27 -2.96 -5.01
CA PHE A 44 19.49 -2.94 -5.82
C PHE A 44 19.54 -4.22 -6.66
N GLY A 45 19.74 -4.09 -7.98
CA GLY A 45 19.92 -5.24 -8.88
C GLY A 45 18.87 -5.40 -9.98
N ASP A 46 17.79 -4.59 -9.97
CA ASP A 46 16.85 -4.53 -11.09
C ASP A 46 17.41 -3.64 -12.22
N ASP A 47 17.14 -4.01 -13.48
CA ASP A 47 17.44 -3.20 -14.68
C ASP A 47 16.69 -1.86 -14.71
N ILE A 48 15.83 -1.60 -13.72
CA ILE A 48 15.00 -0.40 -13.59
C ILE A 48 15.41 0.36 -12.34
N GLN A 49 16.29 1.35 -12.51
CA GLN A 49 16.62 2.28 -11.43
C GLN A 49 15.44 3.21 -11.13
N ARG A 50 15.04 3.30 -9.87
CA ARG A 50 14.01 4.23 -9.38
C ARG A 50 14.63 5.27 -8.45
N CYS A 51 14.12 6.50 -8.49
CA CYS A 51 14.56 7.55 -7.60
C CYS A 51 14.27 7.18 -6.12
N CYS A 52 15.27 7.23 -5.25
CA CYS A 52 15.12 6.88 -3.82
C CYS A 52 14.17 7.82 -3.04
N LYS A 53 13.84 9.00 -3.60
CA LYS A 53 12.94 9.97 -2.96
C LYS A 53 11.48 9.79 -3.36
N CYS A 54 11.21 9.56 -4.64
CA CYS A 54 9.84 9.55 -5.18
C CYS A 54 9.43 8.21 -5.80
N PHE A 55 10.34 7.24 -5.87
CA PHE A 55 10.14 5.89 -6.39
C PHE A 55 9.61 5.80 -7.83
N LYS A 56 9.63 6.94 -8.55
CA LYS A 56 9.35 7.01 -9.98
C LYS A 56 10.51 6.39 -10.76
N LYS A 57 10.18 5.77 -11.89
CA LYS A 57 11.15 5.25 -12.84
C LYS A 57 12.08 6.39 -13.28
N THR A 58 13.38 6.17 -13.16
CA THR A 58 14.38 7.12 -13.64
C THR A 58 14.59 6.86 -15.13
N ILE A 59 14.55 7.93 -15.93
CA ILE A 59 14.69 7.84 -17.40
C ILE A 59 16.16 8.06 -17.77
N ASP A 60 16.84 8.94 -17.03
CA ASP A 60 18.24 9.28 -17.20
C ASP A 60 18.99 9.10 -15.88
N ILE A 61 20.17 8.50 -15.96
CA ILE A 61 21.08 8.28 -14.83
C ILE A 61 22.49 8.73 -15.25
N CYS A 62 23.21 9.42 -14.36
CA CYS A 62 24.63 9.69 -14.59
C CYS A 62 25.39 8.36 -14.55
N LYS A 63 26.19 8.10 -15.58
CA LYS A 63 27.08 6.93 -15.65
C LYS A 63 28.41 7.21 -14.97
#